data_AF-A0A6A8LST2-F1
#
_entry.id   AF-A0A6A8LST2-F1
#
_cell.length_a   1.000
_cell.length_b   1.000
_cell.length_c   1.000
_cell.angle_alpha   90.00
_cell.angle_beta   90.00
_cell.angle_gamma   90.00
#
_symmetry.space_group_name_H-M   'P 1'
#
loop_
_entity.id
_entity.type
_entity.pdbx_description
1 polymer ?
#
loop_
_entity_poly.entity_id
_entity_poly.type
_entity_poly.pdbx_seq_one_letter_code
_entity_poly.pdbx_strand_id
1 'polypeptide(L)'
;AVLLGHKIDPSNQIGSMLAAGCIYPNTCNPIDAWDSLTEQRKNHFFSDVQVRGAYPNYALKYFEKIHFELSKDTDDLTILK
;
A
#
# COMPACT_ATOMS: atom_id res chain seq x y z
N ALA A 1 -7.02 14.95 -1.70
CA ALA A 1 -8.37 14.92 -1.08
C ALA A 1 -8.32 15.28 0.40
N VAL A 2 -7.59 14.50 1.23
CA VAL A 2 -7.49 14.73 2.69
C VAL A 2 -7.06 16.16 3.04
N LEU A 3 -5.97 16.66 2.45
CA LEU A 3 -5.49 18.04 2.65
C LEU A 3 -6.56 19.10 2.34
N LEU A 4 -7.35 18.91 1.28
CA LEU A 4 -8.42 19.85 0.92
C LEU A 4 -9.60 19.74 1.89
N GLY A 5 -9.97 18.52 2.29
CA GLY A 5 -11.06 18.30 3.24
C GLY A 5 -10.83 18.99 4.59
N HIS A 6 -9.59 18.92 5.12
CA HIS A 6 -9.25 19.63 6.36
C HIS A 6 -9.08 21.15 6.18
N LYS A 7 -8.75 21.63 4.97
CA LYS A 7 -8.77 23.08 4.66
C LYS A 7 -10.19 23.65 4.67
N ILE A 8 -11.18 22.84 4.27
CA ILE A 8 -12.60 23.25 4.25
C ILE A 8 -13.18 23.19 5.67
N ASP A 9 -12.97 22.07 6.37
CA ASP A 9 -13.38 21.91 7.77
C ASP A 9 -12.36 21.03 8.51
N PRO A 10 -11.63 21.57 9.49
CA PRO A 10 -10.65 20.81 10.28
C PRO A 10 -11.25 19.63 11.05
N SER A 11 -12.55 19.65 11.36
CA SER A 11 -13.24 18.60 12.12
C SER A 11 -13.61 17.36 11.29
N ASN A 12 -13.44 17.42 9.96
CA ASN A 12 -13.70 16.29 9.07
C ASN A 12 -12.91 15.04 9.47
N GLN A 13 -13.59 13.89 9.49
CA GLN A 13 -12.94 12.58 9.62
C GLN A 13 -12.86 11.94 8.24
N ILE A 14 -11.65 11.78 7.72
CA ILE A 14 -11.41 11.29 6.36
C ILE A 14 -10.54 10.05 6.44
N GLY A 15 -10.99 8.96 5.82
CA GLY A 15 -10.28 7.69 5.75
C GLY A 15 -10.39 7.06 4.37
N SER A 16 -9.74 5.90 4.21
CA SER A 16 -9.73 5.14 2.97
C SER A 16 -10.34 3.76 3.21
N MET A 17 -11.26 3.35 2.35
CA MET A 17 -11.84 2.02 2.38
C MET A 17 -10.95 1.07 1.57
N LEU A 18 -10.50 -0.01 2.20
CA LEU A 18 -9.72 -1.05 1.54
C LEU A 18 -10.56 -2.34 1.45
N ALA A 19 -10.63 -2.93 0.26
CA ALA A 19 -11.11 -4.29 0.07
C ALA A 19 -10.03 -5.29 0.53
N ALA A 20 -9.84 -5.42 1.84
CA ALA A 20 -8.82 -6.27 2.44
C ALA A 20 -9.33 -7.70 2.60
N GLY A 21 -9.04 -8.56 1.61
CA GLY A 21 -9.22 -10.00 1.77
C GLY A 21 -8.08 -10.62 2.58
N CYS A 22 -8.42 -11.51 3.53
CA CYS A 22 -7.43 -12.33 4.21
C CYS A 22 -7.01 -13.50 3.31
N ILE A 23 -5.71 -13.69 3.15
CA ILE A 23 -5.12 -14.82 2.43
C ILE A 23 -4.47 -15.72 3.46
N TYR A 24 -4.78 -17.02 3.37
CA TYR A 24 -4.28 -18.06 4.27
C TYR A 24 -3.50 -19.10 3.48
N PRO A 25 -2.46 -19.71 4.07
CA PRO A 25 -1.75 -20.81 3.44
C PRO A 25 -2.63 -22.05 3.39
N ASN A 26 -2.50 -22.83 2.32
CA ASN A 26 -3.26 -24.07 2.16
C ASN A 26 -2.74 -25.18 3.09
N THR A 27 -1.45 -25.19 3.40
CA THR A 27 -0.81 -26.16 4.30
C THR A 27 0.17 -25.48 5.27
N CYS A 28 0.73 -26.25 6.21
CA CYS A 28 1.81 -25.78 7.10
C CYS A 28 3.20 -25.71 6.43
N ASN A 29 3.29 -25.99 5.12
CA ASN A 29 4.54 -25.86 4.37
C ASN A 29 5.04 -24.39 4.44
N PRO A 30 6.31 -24.14 4.82
CA PRO A 30 6.87 -22.80 4.83
C PRO A 30 6.74 -22.04 3.50
N ILE A 31 6.71 -22.74 2.37
CA ILE A 31 6.52 -22.13 1.04
C ILE A 31 5.11 -21.55 0.92
N ASP A 32 4.07 -22.33 1.25
CA ASP A 32 2.67 -21.87 1.23
C ASP A 32 2.46 -20.67 2.19
N ALA A 33 3.11 -20.70 3.36
CA ALA A 33 3.07 -19.59 4.31
C ALA A 33 3.70 -18.31 3.74
N TRP A 34 4.83 -18.45 3.04
CA TRP A 34 5.51 -17.34 2.39
C TRP A 34 4.72 -16.76 1.22
N ASP A 35 4.09 -17.63 0.42
CA ASP A 35 3.25 -17.22 -0.72
C ASP A 35 2.01 -16.48 -0.22
N SER A 36 1.33 -17.00 0.81
CA SER A 36 0.20 -16.33 1.47
C SER A 36 0.57 -14.93 1.96
N LEU A 37 1.75 -14.77 2.58
CA LEU A 37 2.25 -13.47 3.04
C LEU A 37 2.55 -12.51 1.87
N THR A 38 3.13 -13.05 0.79
CA THR A 38 3.50 -12.26 -0.38
C THR A 38 2.26 -11.74 -1.11
N GLU A 39 1.21 -12.56 -1.23
CA GLU A 39 -0.07 -12.12 -1.79
C GLU A 39 -0.78 -11.12 -0.86
N GLN A 40 -0.75 -11.32 0.47
CA GLN A 40 -1.27 -10.37 1.46
C GLN A 40 -0.65 -8.97 1.30
N ARG A 41 0.67 -8.90 1.07
CA ARG A 41 1.37 -7.63 0.83
C ARG A 41 0.85 -6.89 -0.41
N LYS A 42 0.38 -7.59 -1.44
CA LYS A 42 -0.22 -6.94 -2.61
C LYS A 42 -1.57 -6.28 -2.26
N ASN A 43 -2.36 -6.89 -1.39
CA ASN A 43 -3.61 -6.29 -0.89
C ASN A 43 -3.33 -5.05 -0.03
N HIS A 44 -2.34 -5.11 0.87
CA HIS A 44 -2.00 -4.00 1.76
C HIS A 44 -1.24 -2.85 1.07
N PHE A 45 -0.70 -3.06 -0.12
CA PHE A 45 0.10 -2.07 -0.84
C PHE A 45 -0.56 -0.69 -0.87
N PHE A 46 -1.83 -0.63 -1.27
CA PHE A 46 -2.56 0.63 -1.44
C PHE A 46 -2.72 1.41 -0.13
N SER A 47 -3.08 0.71 0.96
CA SER A 47 -3.22 1.33 2.28
C SER A 47 -1.87 1.67 2.90
N ASP A 48 -0.85 0.84 2.72
CA ASP A 48 0.48 1.10 3.27
C ASP A 48 1.07 2.39 2.69
N VAL A 49 0.90 2.64 1.39
CA VAL A 49 1.34 3.89 0.77
C VAL A 49 0.62 5.09 1.38
N GLN A 50 -0.71 5.03 1.52
CA GLN A 50 -1.51 6.14 2.04
C GLN A 50 -1.30 6.41 3.53
N VAL A 51 -1.17 5.37 4.35
CA VAL A 51 -1.07 5.49 5.82
C VAL A 51 0.36 5.77 6.27
N ARG A 52 1.36 5.17 5.62
CA ARG A 52 2.77 5.35 6.00
C ARG A 52 3.44 6.50 5.28
N GLY A 53 2.81 7.01 4.24
CA GLY A 53 3.31 8.12 3.43
C GLY A 53 4.52 7.77 2.55
N ALA A 54 4.74 6.48 2.25
CA ALA A 54 5.88 6.00 1.48
C ALA A 54 5.61 4.66 0.80
N TYR A 55 6.29 4.40 -0.31
CA TYR A 55 6.27 3.10 -0.96
C TYR A 55 7.02 2.05 -0.12
N PRO A 56 6.37 0.95 0.30
CA PRO A 56 7.02 -0.06 1.11
C PRO A 56 8.05 -0.85 0.29
N ASN A 57 9.13 -1.28 0.95
CA ASN A 57 10.24 -1.99 0.29
C ASN A 57 9.82 -3.24 -0.48
N TYR A 58 8.80 -3.98 0.00
CA TYR A 58 8.31 -5.17 -0.72
C TYR A 58 7.70 -4.80 -2.08
N ALA A 59 7.05 -3.64 -2.20
CA ALA A 59 6.43 -3.18 -3.43
C ALA A 59 7.50 -2.69 -4.40
N LEU A 60 8.49 -1.94 -3.91
CA LEU A 60 9.65 -1.51 -4.71
C LEU A 60 10.41 -2.72 -5.29
N LYS A 61 10.62 -3.76 -4.47
CA LYS A 61 11.23 -5.01 -4.93
C LYS A 61 10.35 -5.79 -5.91
N TYR A 62 9.03 -5.74 -5.75
CA TYR A 62 8.12 -6.32 -6.72
C TYR A 62 8.19 -5.59 -8.08
N PHE A 63 8.20 -4.26 -8.08
CA PHE A 63 8.32 -3.43 -9.28
C PHE A 63 9.65 -3.68 -10.01
N GLU A 64 10.76 -3.74 -9.29
CA GLU A 64 12.07 -4.11 -9.83
C GLU A 64 12.01 -5.48 -10.53
N LYS A 65 11.36 -6.48 -9.90
CA LYS A 65 11.22 -7.84 -10.44
C LYS A 65 10.39 -7.90 -11.72
N ILE A 66 9.37 -7.04 -11.86
CA ILE A 66 8.52 -6.99 -13.05
C ILE A 66 8.99 -5.97 -14.10
N HIS A 67 10.18 -5.40 -13.90
CA HIS A 67 10.74 -4.35 -14.76
C HIS A 67 9.81 -3.14 -14.91
N PHE A 68 9.11 -2.79 -13.83
CA PHE A 68 8.26 -1.61 -13.76
C PHE A 68 9.02 -0.47 -13.08
N GLU A 69 9.08 0.66 -13.74
CA GLU A 69 9.63 1.89 -13.17
C GLU A 69 8.51 2.80 -12.69
N LEU A 70 8.56 3.14 -11.40
CA LEU A 70 7.65 4.14 -10.84
C LEU A 70 8.04 5.53 -11.40
N SER A 71 7.05 6.29 -11.86
CA SER A 71 7.27 7.67 -12.31
C SER A 71 7.86 8.50 -11.17
N LYS A 72 8.94 9.24 -11.47
CA LYS A 72 9.63 10.13 -10.52
C LYS A 72 9.20 11.59 -10.62
N ASP A 73 8.33 11.90 -11.58
CA ASP A 73 7.89 13.27 -11.90
C ASP A 73 6.78 13.78 -10.98
N THR A 74 6.35 12.97 -10.01
CA THR A 74 5.23 13.31 -9.14
C THR A 74 5.70 13.73 -7.74
N ASP A 75 5.16 14.86 -7.26
CA ASP A 75 5.23 15.32 -5.86
C ASP A 75 4.49 14.38 -4.88
N ASP A 76 4.23 13.13 -5.26
CA ASP A 76 3.42 12.16 -4.53
C ASP A 76 3.97 11.93 -3.14
N LEU A 77 5.30 11.76 -2.99
CA LEU A 77 5.93 11.56 -1.68
C LEU A 77 5.79 12.76 -0.75
N THR A 78 5.67 13.96 -1.31
CA THR A 78 5.45 15.20 -0.57
C THR A 78 4.00 15.28 -0.09
N ILE A 79 3.04 14.89 -0.94
CA ILE A 79 1.59 14.92 -0.65
C ILE A 79 1.19 13.79 0.32
N LEU A 80 1.91 12.67 0.30
CA LEU A 80 1.67 11.51 1.14
C LEU A 80 2.10 11.69 2.62
N LYS A 81 2.84 12.76 2.95
CA LYS A 81 3.23 13.14 4.32
C LYS A 81 2.35 14.26 4.87
#